data_AF-A0A844Q6B2-F1
#
_entry.id   AF-A0A844Q6B2-F1
#
_cell.length_a   1.000
_cell.length_b   1.000
_cell.length_c   1.000
_cell.angle_alpha   90.00
_cell.angle_beta   90.00
_cell.angle_gamma   90.00
#
_symmetry.space_group_name_H-M   'P 1'
#
loop_
_entity.id
_entity.type
_entity.pdbx_description
1 polymer ?
#
loop_
_entity_poly.entity_id
_entity_poly.type
_entity_poly.pdbx_seq_one_letter_code
_entity_poly.pdbx_strand_id
1 'polypeptide(L)' 'MTVYWSDIDLRFIEDVQTGLRRKVGSRYKELFEQSDFVQRLIEEPHYIYHFDEGYWVDYILNDDTE' A
#
# COMPACT_ATOMS: atom_id res chain seq x y z
N MET A 1 19.20 -8.10 -0.42
CA MET A 1 19.20 -6.69 0.01
C MET A 1 18.18 -6.57 1.12
N THR A 2 18.60 -6.24 2.34
CA THR A 2 17.68 -6.14 3.49
C THR A 2 17.07 -4.75 3.46
N VAL A 3 15.75 -4.66 3.30
CA VAL A 3 15.01 -3.38 3.38
C VAL A 3 14.85 -3.04 4.86
N TYR A 4 15.27 -1.84 5.25
CA TYR A 4 15.05 -1.32 6.59
C TYR A 4 13.83 -0.40 6.57
N TRP A 5 12.78 -0.81 7.25
CA TRP A 5 11.55 -0.03 7.39
C TRP A 5 11.65 0.89 8.60
N SER A 6 11.36 2.17 8.41
CA SER A 6 11.14 3.10 9.52
C SER A 6 9.76 2.88 10.15
N ASP A 7 9.57 3.39 11.37
CA ASP A 7 8.25 3.36 12.02
C ASP A 7 7.17 4.10 11.23
N ILE A 8 7.57 5.07 10.39
CA ILE A 8 6.64 5.81 9.53
C ILE A 8 6.17 4.92 8.38
N ASP A 9 7.10 4.17 7.75
CA ASP A 9 6.76 3.24 6.67
C ASP A 9 5.80 2.16 7.17
N LEU A 10 6.07 1.59 8.34
CA LEU A 10 5.24 0.53 8.92
C LEU A 10 3.82 1.03 9.24
N ARG A 11 3.69 2.22 9.82
CA ARG A 11 2.38 2.84 10.08
C ARG A 11 1.62 3.09 8.78
N PHE A 12 2.28 3.65 7.77
CA PHE A 12 1.64 3.94 6.49
C PHE A 12 1.17 2.68 5.77
N ILE A 13 1.99 1.62 5.78
CA ILE A 13 1.61 0.29 5.27
C ILE A 13 0.38 -0.25 6.01
N GLU A 14 0.35 -0.16 7.34
CA GLU A 14 -0.77 -0.61 8.16
C GLU A 14 -2.06 0.17 7.87
N ASP A 15 -1.95 1.48 7.65
CA ASP A 15 -3.08 2.34 7.31
C ASP A 15 -3.68 1.96 5.94
N VAL A 16 -2.84 1.73 4.93
CA VAL A 16 -3.27 1.26 3.60
C VAL A 16 -3.92 -0.13 3.69
N GLN A 17 -3.30 -1.09 4.39
CA GLN A 17 -3.89 -2.42 4.59
C GLN A 17 -5.22 -2.36 5.34
N THR A 18 -5.35 -1.47 6.32
CA THR A 18 -6.58 -1.22 7.07
C THR A 18 -7.66 -0.66 6.15
N GLY A 19 -7.33 0.29 5.28
CA GLY A 19 -8.23 0.85 4.28
C GLY A 19 -8.72 -0.21 3.29
N LEU A 20 -7.81 -1.03 2.75
CA LEU A 20 -8.18 -2.15 1.87
C LEU A 20 -9.08 -3.16 2.58
N ARG A 21 -8.73 -3.57 3.80
CA ARG A 21 -9.54 -4.50 4.61
C ARG A 21 -10.96 -3.99 4.83
N ARG A 22 -11.14 -2.68 5.03
CA ARG A 22 -12.47 -2.05 5.16
C ARG A 22 -13.29 -2.13 3.87
N LYS A 23 -12.65 -2.04 2.69
CA LYS A 23 -13.33 -2.05 1.39
C LYS A 23 -13.60 -3.45 0.84
N VAL A 24 -12.64 -4.38 0.95
CA VAL A 24 -12.71 -5.72 0.31
C VAL A 24 -12.69 -6.89 1.28
N GLY A 25 -12.74 -6.64 2.60
CA GLY A 25 -12.77 -7.69 3.60
C GLY A 25 -11.49 -8.52 3.58
N SER A 26 -11.60 -9.84 3.54
CA SER A 26 -10.45 -10.77 3.61
C SER A 26 -9.55 -10.79 2.37
N ARG A 27 -10.03 -10.31 1.21
CA ARG A 27 -9.27 -10.27 -0.05
C ARG A 27 -8.13 -9.24 -0.02
N TYR A 28 -8.12 -8.34 0.96
CA TYR A 28 -7.13 -7.25 1.03
C TYR A 28 -5.68 -7.71 1.00
N LYS A 29 -5.36 -8.86 1.61
CA LYS A 29 -3.99 -9.38 1.65
C LYS A 29 -3.49 -9.73 0.26
N GLU A 30 -4.33 -10.42 -0.51
CA GLU A 30 -4.02 -10.82 -1.87
C GLU A 30 -3.79 -9.60 -2.76
N LEU A 31 -4.69 -8.61 -2.71
CA LEU A 31 -4.56 -7.38 -3.49
C LEU A 31 -3.31 -6.58 -3.09
N PHE A 32 -3.03 -6.48 -1.79
CA PHE A 32 -1.85 -5.79 -1.30
C PHE A 32 -0.56 -6.48 -1.75
N GLU A 33 -0.50 -7.82 -1.69
CA GLU A 33 0.65 -8.62 -2.11
C GLU A 33 0.87 -8.61 -3.63
N GLN A 34 -0.18 -8.48 -4.43
CA GLN A 34 -0.11 -8.38 -5.89
C GLN A 34 0.24 -6.97 -6.38
N SER A 35 -0.05 -5.94 -5.58
CA SER A 35 0.24 -4.55 -5.93
C SER A 35 1.72 -4.22 -5.93
N ASP A 36 2.11 -3.22 -6.73
CA ASP A 36 3.47 -2.67 -6.75
C ASP A 36 3.73 -1.67 -5.61
N PHE A 37 2.78 -1.46 -4.69
CA PHE A 37 2.84 -0.44 -3.63
C PHE A 37 4.12 -0.53 -2.78
N VAL A 38 4.46 -1.72 -2.29
CA VAL A 38 5.66 -1.92 -1.45
C VAL A 38 6.94 -1.64 -2.25
N GLN A 39 6.96 -2.01 -3.53
CA GLN A 39 8.08 -1.72 -4.42
C GLN A 39 8.23 -0.22 -4.64
N ARG A 40 7.15 0.49 -4.92
CA ARG A 40 7.14 1.96 -5.06
C ARG A 40 7.54 2.68 -3.77
N LEU A 41 7.21 2.14 -2.60
CA LEU A 41 7.67 2.69 -1.33
C LEU A 41 9.18 2.58 -1.14
N ILE A 42 9.80 1.53 -1.67
CA ILE A 42 11.25 1.36 -1.64
C ILE A 42 11.94 2.25 -2.69
N GLU A 43 11.38 2.32 -3.90
CA GLU A 43 12.00 2.98 -5.04
C GLU A 43 11.76 4.50 -5.06
N GLU A 44 10.55 4.93 -4.69
CA GLU A 44 10.08 6.31 -4.78
C GLU A 44 9.32 6.76 -3.51
N PRO A 45 9.93 6.71 -2.31
CA PRO A 45 9.25 7.03 -1.06
C PRO A 45 8.65 8.45 -1.05
N HIS A 46 9.30 9.43 -1.69
CA HIS A 46 8.77 10.80 -1.80
C HIS A 46 7.45 10.87 -2.57
N TYR A 47 7.27 10.01 -3.59
CA TYR A 47 6.02 9.91 -4.32
C TYR A 47 4.93 9.24 -3.47
N ILE A 48 5.28 8.18 -2.74
CA ILE A 48 4.32 7.52 -1.83
C ILE A 48 3.78 8.50 -0.80
N TYR A 49 4.67 9.19 -0.09
CA TYR A 49 4.32 10.14 0.97
C TYR A 49 3.69 11.45 0.47
N HIS A 50 3.64 11.67 -0.85
CA HIS A 50 2.89 12.79 -1.42
C HIS A 50 1.37 12.58 -1.32
N PHE A 51 0.93 11.32 -1.32
CA PHE A 51 -0.48 10.95 -1.25
C PHE A 51 -0.82 10.31 0.08
N ASP A 52 -2.08 10.41 0.48
CA ASP A 52 -2.59 9.75 1.69
C ASP A 52 -2.87 8.26 1.47
N GLU A 53 -3.19 7.55 2.54
CA GLU A 53 -3.53 6.14 2.50
C GLU A 53 -4.77 5.85 1.64
N GLY A 54 -5.70 6.81 1.53
CA GLY A 54 -6.93 6.69 0.75
C GLY A 54 -6.66 6.59 -0.74
N TYR A 55 -5.75 7.43 -1.25
CA TYR A 55 -5.28 7.35 -2.64
C TYR A 55 -4.68 5.97 -2.95
N TRP A 56 -3.82 5.46 -2.08
CA TRP A 56 -3.17 4.16 -2.30
C TRP A 56 -4.13 2.98 -2.22
N VAL A 57 -5.12 3.06 -1.34
CA VAL A 57 -6.23 2.10 -1.30
C VAL A 57 -6.98 2.10 -2.64
N ASP A 58 -7.30 3.27 -3.19
CA ASP A 58 -8.00 3.36 -4.48
C ASP A 58 -7.13 2.91 -5.65
N TYR A 59 -5.85 3.27 -5.63
CA TYR A 59 -4.86 2.81 -6.62
C TYR A 59 -4.81 1.29 -6.67
N ILE A 60 -4.58 0.62 -5.53
CA ILE A 60 -4.46 -0.85 -5.45
C ILE A 60 -5.77 -1.54 -5.91
N LEU A 61 -6.93 -0.95 -5.63
CA LEU A 61 -8.21 -1.52 -6.05
C LEU A 61 -8.49 -1.36 -7.55
N ASN A 62 -7.95 -0.31 -8.18
CA ASN A 62 -8.09 -0.09 -9.62
C ASN A 62 -7.06 -0.87 -10.44
N ASP A 63 -5.91 -1.22 -9.86
CA ASP A 63 -4.91 -2.08 -10.49
C ASP A 63 -5.40 -3.55 -10.62
N ASP A 64 -6.37 -3.97 -9.80
CA ASP A 64 -7.03 -5.30 -9.87
C ASP A 64 -8.08 -5.41 -10.99
N THR A 65 -8.50 -4.28 -11.59
CA THR A 65 -9.59 -4.25 -12.59
C THR A 65 -9.13 -4.16 -14.05
N GLU A 66 -7.83 -4.18 -14.34
CA GLU A 66 -7.24 -4.34 -15.69
C GLU A 66 -6.71 -5.76 -15.94
#